data_AF-A0A9N8DVG1-F1
#
_entry.id   AF-A0A9N8DVG1-F1
#
_cell.length_a   1.000
_cell.length_b   1.000
_cell.length_c   1.000
_cell.angle_alpha   90.00
_cell.angle_beta   90.00
_cell.angle_gamma   90.00
#
_symmetry.space_group_name_H-M   'P 1'
#
loop_
_entity.id
_entity.type
_entity.pdbx_description
1 polymer ?
#
loop_
_entity_poly.entity_id
_entity_poly.type
_entity_poly.pdbx_seq_one_letter_code
_entity_poly.pdbx_strand_id
1 'polypeptide(L)'
;MSKFAGSLLLFIVTGGADAFHFNALKPRIVVPAEGSATSKMRPLFAHVLCDEIAAVGSNDKDDLWSQLEQVTENHLKEKKRVFFNLKELQHDHEPLAHQLQAETQVAFQVPETMEEALESLIATPSMQFTLVALAVTLGVRLVLGPLGVADLIAMVATKVFWELQEWIVHAHFFHGKERKAMWPFENHDKHHNLPYYHVSVETLPMVVGWYSAVASAALAAVSIGAPADLAMTSLGSYTTCGLMYMVLHFLTHTKLPMKGWLQEARANHIKHHLEPGTNLNMGPNTFDRIMQT
;
A
#
# COMPACT_ATOMS: atom_id res chain seq x y z
N MET A 1 1.39 -1.59 -28.44
CA MET A 1 1.29 -0.56 -27.38
C MET A 1 1.80 -1.04 -26.00
N SER A 2 2.08 -2.35 -25.78
CA SER A 2 2.59 -2.88 -24.49
C SER A 2 4.06 -2.55 -24.15
N LYS A 3 4.92 -2.23 -25.14
CA LYS A 3 6.34 -1.95 -24.91
C LYS A 3 6.64 -0.53 -24.38
N PHE A 4 5.71 0.42 -24.54
CA PHE A 4 5.93 1.82 -24.15
C PHE A 4 5.65 2.06 -22.66
N ALA A 5 4.68 1.36 -22.06
CA ALA A 5 4.37 1.43 -20.63
C ALA A 5 5.53 0.91 -19.75
N GLY A 6 6.24 -0.14 -20.19
CA GLY A 6 7.38 -0.69 -19.45
C GLY A 6 8.62 0.22 -19.40
N SER A 7 8.82 1.07 -20.41
CA SER A 7 10.02 1.92 -20.50
C SER A 7 9.93 3.19 -19.65
N LEU A 8 8.72 3.75 -19.49
CA LEU A 8 8.50 4.93 -18.65
C LEU A 8 8.58 4.59 -17.15
N LEU A 9 8.12 3.40 -16.75
CA LEU A 9 8.22 2.93 -15.36
C LEU A 9 9.66 2.59 -14.95
N LEU A 10 10.45 1.99 -15.86
CA LEU A 10 11.83 1.58 -15.60
C LEU A 10 12.79 2.78 -15.38
N PHE A 11 12.50 3.93 -15.99
CA PHE A 11 13.31 5.14 -15.83
C PHE A 11 13.10 5.83 -14.47
N ILE A 12 11.95 5.61 -13.82
CA ILE A 12 11.67 6.20 -12.50
C ILE A 12 12.30 5.39 -11.36
N VAL A 13 12.50 4.08 -11.56
CA VAL A 13 12.99 3.15 -10.51
C VAL A 13 14.53 3.11 -10.38
N THR A 14 15.28 3.59 -11.38
CA THR A 14 16.73 3.36 -11.49
C THR A 14 17.63 4.54 -11.08
N GLY A 15 17.10 5.53 -10.36
CA GLY A 15 17.87 6.68 -9.89
C GLY A 15 19.01 6.35 -8.91
N GLY A 16 20.24 6.22 -9.44
CA GLY A 16 21.53 6.56 -8.79
C GLY A 16 22.06 5.63 -7.68
N ALA A 17 23.01 4.75 -8.04
CA ALA A 17 23.92 4.03 -7.12
C ALA A 17 25.00 5.00 -6.54
N ASP A 18 25.62 4.82 -5.37
CA ASP A 18 26.53 3.71 -5.02
C ASP A 18 26.86 3.62 -3.51
N ALA A 19 27.28 2.40 -3.13
CA ALA A 19 28.21 2.03 -2.04
C ALA A 19 27.69 1.90 -0.58
N PHE A 20 27.11 0.74 -0.23
CA PHE A 20 27.35 0.08 1.06
C PHE A 20 27.27 -1.45 0.93
N HIS A 21 28.35 -2.14 1.30
CA HIS A 21 28.36 -3.60 1.47
C HIS A 21 27.80 -3.95 2.85
N PHE A 22 26.65 -4.61 2.92
CA PHE A 22 26.19 -5.27 4.13
C PHE A 22 25.81 -6.72 3.86
N ASN A 23 26.33 -7.60 4.71
CA ASN A 23 26.12 -9.03 4.70
C ASN A 23 24.64 -9.37 4.93
N ALA A 24 24.11 -10.25 4.08
CA ALA A 24 22.74 -10.73 4.11
C ALA A 24 22.43 -11.50 5.40
N LEU A 25 21.56 -10.96 6.25
CA LEU A 25 20.82 -11.74 7.25
C LEU A 25 19.56 -12.30 6.57
N LYS A 26 19.45 -13.63 6.54
CA LYS A 26 18.20 -14.32 6.19
C LYS A 26 17.22 -14.12 7.35
N PRO A 27 16.00 -13.61 7.15
CA PRO A 27 15.00 -13.61 8.21
C PRO A 27 14.59 -15.06 8.49
N ARG A 28 15.02 -15.59 9.63
CA ARG A 28 14.38 -16.76 10.26
C ARG A 28 13.33 -16.23 11.21
N ILE A 29 12.06 -16.47 10.92
CA ILE A 29 11.02 -16.43 11.94
C ILE A 29 11.33 -17.59 12.89
N VAL A 30 11.92 -17.26 14.03
CA VAL A 30 12.16 -18.23 15.11
C VAL A 30 10.84 -18.42 15.82
N VAL A 31 10.15 -19.51 15.51
CA VAL A 31 9.12 -20.04 16.41
C VAL A 31 9.89 -20.71 17.56
N PRO A 32 9.67 -20.32 18.83
CA PRO A 32 10.36 -20.96 19.95
C PRO A 32 9.97 -22.44 19.99
N ALA A 33 10.98 -23.29 20.13
CA ALA A 33 10.79 -24.72 20.35
C ALA A 33 10.03 -24.94 21.67
N GLU A 34 9.14 -25.92 21.62
CA GLU A 34 8.27 -26.47 22.67
C GLU A 34 8.65 -26.11 24.11
N GLY A 35 7.71 -25.52 24.86
CA GLY A 35 7.80 -25.50 26.33
C GLY A 35 7.04 -24.40 27.06
N SER A 36 6.60 -23.32 26.42
CA SER A 36 5.94 -22.21 27.14
C SER A 36 4.78 -21.55 26.39
N ALA A 37 3.99 -22.33 25.64
CA ALA A 37 2.73 -21.87 25.10
C ALA A 37 1.71 -21.67 26.22
N THR A 38 1.78 -20.53 26.91
CA THR A 38 0.65 -20.02 27.69
C THR A 38 -0.54 -19.83 26.73
N SER A 39 -1.75 -20.14 27.21
CA SER A 39 -3.06 -20.04 26.54
C SER A 39 -3.43 -18.68 25.91
N LYS A 40 -2.47 -17.76 25.79
CA LYS A 40 -2.60 -16.41 25.22
C LYS A 40 -2.04 -16.28 23.80
N MET A 41 -1.42 -17.30 23.24
CA MET A 41 -1.08 -17.36 21.81
C MET A 41 -2.02 -18.33 21.10
N ARG A 42 -3.31 -17.96 21.01
CA ARG A 42 -4.12 -18.38 19.86
C ARG A 42 -3.36 -17.91 18.61
N PRO A 43 -3.22 -18.73 17.56
CA PRO A 43 -2.30 -18.44 16.48
C PRO A 43 -2.68 -17.08 15.89
N LEU A 44 -1.69 -16.20 15.71
CA LEU A 44 -1.84 -14.83 15.20
C LEU A 44 -2.81 -14.73 14.01
N PHE A 45 -2.86 -15.81 13.20
CA PHE A 45 -3.72 -15.96 12.03
C PHE A 45 -5.21 -16.18 12.35
N ALA A 46 -5.55 -16.90 13.43
CA ALA A 46 -6.93 -17.04 13.88
C ALA A 46 -7.48 -15.67 14.31
N HIS A 47 -6.67 -14.82 14.96
CA HIS A 47 -7.08 -13.45 15.31
C HIS A 47 -7.19 -12.52 14.10
N VAL A 48 -6.30 -12.64 13.11
CA VAL A 48 -6.41 -11.87 11.86
C VAL A 48 -7.69 -12.23 11.10
N LEU A 49 -8.04 -13.52 10.99
CA LEU A 49 -9.35 -13.95 10.47
C LEU A 49 -10.53 -13.59 11.39
N CYS A 50 -10.35 -13.57 12.73
CA CYS A 50 -11.38 -13.14 13.69
C CYS A 50 -11.83 -11.71 13.42
N ASP A 51 -10.87 -10.79 13.23
CA ASP A 51 -11.15 -9.37 13.12
C ASP A 51 -11.78 -9.04 11.76
N GLU A 52 -11.46 -9.81 10.71
CA GLU A 52 -12.10 -9.73 9.41
C GLU A 52 -13.54 -10.22 9.42
N ILE A 53 -13.81 -11.39 10.01
CA ILE A 53 -15.17 -11.94 10.14
C ILE A 53 -16.02 -11.04 11.04
N ALA A 54 -15.43 -10.44 12.07
CA ALA A 54 -16.09 -9.43 12.89
C ALA A 54 -16.45 -8.16 12.10
N ALA A 55 -15.73 -7.83 11.02
CA ALA A 55 -16.00 -6.67 10.15
C ALA A 55 -17.01 -6.95 9.02
N VAL A 56 -17.15 -8.21 8.56
CA VAL A 56 -18.14 -8.61 7.55
C VAL A 56 -19.53 -8.61 8.19
N GLY A 57 -20.28 -7.50 8.14
CA GLY A 57 -21.58 -7.29 8.80
C GLY A 57 -22.75 -8.23 8.42
N SER A 58 -22.52 -9.50 8.11
CA SER A 58 -23.56 -10.50 7.79
C SER A 58 -24.16 -11.14 9.05
N ASN A 59 -25.37 -11.67 8.92
CA ASN A 59 -26.03 -12.49 9.94
C ASN A 59 -25.43 -13.90 10.07
N ASP A 60 -24.46 -14.26 9.22
CA ASP A 60 -23.84 -15.60 9.14
C ASP A 60 -22.45 -15.66 9.79
N LYS A 61 -22.02 -14.61 10.49
CA LYS A 61 -20.71 -14.56 11.19
C LYS A 61 -20.47 -15.76 12.10
N ASP A 62 -21.49 -16.16 12.86
CA ASP A 62 -21.38 -17.24 13.84
C ASP A 62 -21.20 -18.61 13.15
N ASP A 63 -21.79 -18.78 11.96
CA ASP A 63 -21.65 -19.98 11.15
C ASP A 63 -20.27 -20.05 10.48
N LEU A 64 -19.82 -18.95 9.87
CA LEU A 64 -18.47 -18.80 9.31
C LEU A 64 -17.39 -19.05 10.37
N TRP A 65 -17.60 -18.51 11.58
CA TRP A 65 -16.72 -18.72 12.72
C TRP A 65 -16.66 -20.19 13.14
N SER A 66 -17.81 -20.82 13.27
CA SER A 66 -17.91 -22.24 13.64
C SER A 66 -17.22 -23.13 12.61
N GLN A 67 -17.36 -22.82 11.32
CA GLN A 67 -16.69 -23.53 10.24
C GLN A 67 -15.16 -23.35 10.30
N LEU A 68 -14.66 -22.13 10.51
CA LEU A 68 -13.22 -21.84 10.63
C LEU A 68 -12.58 -22.45 11.88
N GLU A 69 -13.26 -22.38 13.03
CA GLU A 69 -12.82 -23.04 14.25
C GLU A 69 -12.72 -24.55 14.04
N GLN A 70 -13.75 -25.17 13.44
CA GLN A 70 -13.74 -26.61 13.17
C GLN A 70 -12.60 -27.01 12.23
N VAL A 71 -12.37 -26.25 11.15
CA VAL A 71 -11.29 -26.50 10.19
C VAL A 71 -9.91 -26.35 10.85
N THR A 72 -9.74 -25.32 11.69
CA THR A 72 -8.51 -25.07 12.44
C THR A 72 -8.25 -26.16 13.48
N GLU A 73 -9.27 -26.54 14.24
CA GLU A 73 -9.18 -27.63 15.21
C GLU A 73 -8.83 -28.96 14.55
N ASN A 74 -9.44 -29.26 13.40
CA ASN A 74 -9.14 -30.48 12.64
C ASN A 74 -7.67 -30.50 12.19
N HIS A 75 -7.14 -29.37 11.69
CA HIS A 75 -5.74 -29.26 11.31
C HIS A 75 -4.79 -29.44 12.50
N LEU A 76 -5.09 -28.82 13.63
CA LEU A 76 -4.33 -28.96 14.87
C LEU A 76 -4.33 -30.42 15.37
N LYS A 77 -5.49 -31.09 15.33
CA LYS A 77 -5.64 -32.51 15.72
C LYS A 77 -4.85 -33.43 14.80
N GLU A 78 -4.81 -33.14 13.51
CA GLU A 78 -4.03 -33.90 12.52
C GLU A 78 -2.53 -33.59 12.54
N LYS A 79 -2.07 -32.69 13.43
CA LYS A 79 -0.71 -32.11 13.43
C LYS A 79 -0.31 -31.54 12.07
N LYS A 80 -1.29 -31.19 11.24
CA LYS A 80 -1.06 -30.45 10.02
C LYS A 80 -0.77 -29.01 10.38
N ARG A 81 0.00 -28.36 9.51
CA ARG A 81 0.24 -26.92 9.60
C ARG A 81 -1.11 -26.21 9.52
N VAL A 82 -1.39 -25.29 10.45
CA VAL A 82 -2.51 -24.34 10.33
C VAL A 82 -2.26 -23.56 9.04
N PHE A 83 -3.26 -23.49 8.17
CA PHE A 83 -3.16 -22.89 6.84
C PHE A 83 -2.38 -21.58 6.86
N PHE A 84 -1.32 -21.51 6.06
CA PHE A 84 -0.45 -20.34 5.98
C PHE A 84 -0.81 -19.43 4.80
N ASN A 85 -1.67 -19.89 3.88
CA ASN A 85 -2.18 -19.10 2.79
C ASN A 85 -3.51 -19.65 2.24
N LEU A 86 -4.26 -18.80 1.56
CA LEU A 86 -5.56 -19.17 0.99
C LEU A 86 -5.46 -20.23 -0.11
N LYS A 87 -4.32 -20.49 -0.76
CA LYS A 87 -4.22 -21.61 -1.73
C LYS A 87 -4.37 -22.95 -1.01
N GLU A 88 -3.84 -23.07 0.19
CA GLU A 88 -4.02 -24.27 1.02
C GLU A 88 -5.48 -24.35 1.51
N LEU A 89 -6.07 -23.24 1.97
CA LEU A 89 -7.49 -23.20 2.34
C LEU A 89 -8.42 -23.47 1.15
N GLN A 90 -8.08 -22.99 -0.04
CA GLN A 90 -8.84 -23.20 -1.27
C GLN A 90 -8.68 -24.64 -1.79
N HIS A 91 -7.54 -25.28 -1.54
CA HIS A 91 -7.33 -26.70 -1.82
C HIS A 91 -8.14 -27.59 -0.89
N ASP A 92 -8.13 -27.28 0.41
CA ASP A 92 -8.70 -28.16 1.44
C ASP A 92 -10.17 -27.83 1.76
N HIS A 93 -10.59 -26.58 1.56
CA HIS A 93 -11.91 -26.03 1.90
C HIS A 93 -12.35 -24.94 0.91
N GLU A 94 -12.46 -25.29 -0.38
CA GLU A 94 -12.81 -24.38 -1.48
C GLU A 94 -14.02 -23.46 -1.20
N PRO A 95 -15.17 -23.95 -0.65
CA PRO A 95 -16.34 -23.10 -0.42
C PRO A 95 -16.09 -21.97 0.58
N LEU A 96 -15.36 -22.27 1.65
CA LEU A 96 -14.99 -21.31 2.69
C LEU A 96 -13.99 -20.28 2.16
N ALA A 97 -13.05 -20.71 1.32
CA ALA A 97 -12.11 -19.80 0.65
C ALA A 97 -12.83 -18.83 -0.31
N HIS A 98 -13.82 -19.32 -1.09
CA HIS A 98 -14.64 -18.46 -1.95
C HIS A 98 -15.51 -17.48 -1.14
N GLN A 99 -16.08 -17.93 -0.02
CA GLN A 99 -16.87 -17.07 0.86
C GLN A 99 -16.02 -15.96 1.47
N LEU A 100 -14.84 -16.30 2.00
CA LEU A 100 -13.88 -15.30 2.52
C LEU A 100 -13.43 -14.34 1.43
N GLN A 101 -13.11 -14.79 0.21
CA GLN A 101 -12.76 -13.91 -0.90
C GLN A 101 -13.89 -12.95 -1.27
N ALA A 102 -15.13 -13.45 -1.33
CA ALA A 102 -16.30 -12.65 -1.68
C ALA A 102 -16.61 -11.59 -0.62
N GLU A 103 -16.42 -11.93 0.66
CA GLU A 103 -16.75 -11.06 1.78
C GLU A 103 -15.64 -10.04 2.13
N THR A 104 -14.37 -10.43 2.00
CA THR A 104 -13.24 -9.58 2.43
C THR A 104 -12.70 -8.66 1.32
N GLN A 105 -12.98 -8.95 0.04
CA GLN A 105 -12.32 -8.32 -1.12
C GLN A 105 -10.77 -8.43 -1.08
N VAL A 106 -10.23 -9.37 -0.31
CA VAL A 106 -8.79 -9.51 -0.10
C VAL A 106 -8.18 -10.37 -1.23
N ALA A 107 -7.17 -9.82 -1.90
CA ALA A 107 -6.40 -10.55 -2.90
C ALA A 107 -5.36 -11.44 -2.20
N PHE A 108 -5.77 -12.66 -1.86
CA PHE A 108 -4.90 -13.61 -1.15
C PHE A 108 -3.71 -14.13 -1.97
N GLN A 109 -3.72 -13.95 -3.29
CA GLN A 109 -2.60 -14.30 -4.15
C GLN A 109 -1.57 -13.16 -4.14
N VAL A 110 -0.48 -13.39 -3.42
CA VAL A 110 0.62 -12.43 -3.33
C VAL A 110 1.54 -12.57 -4.54
N PRO A 111 1.75 -11.52 -5.35
CA PRO A 111 2.65 -11.57 -6.50
C PRO A 111 4.06 -11.99 -6.13
N GLU A 112 4.60 -12.93 -6.88
CA GLU A 112 5.96 -13.47 -6.74
C GLU A 112 6.87 -12.99 -7.89
N THR A 113 6.28 -12.48 -8.97
CA THR A 113 6.99 -11.92 -10.14
C THR A 113 6.55 -10.49 -10.46
N MET A 114 7.45 -9.70 -11.06
CA MET A 114 7.17 -8.29 -11.37
C MET A 114 5.99 -8.16 -12.34
N GLU A 115 5.83 -9.14 -13.24
CA GLU A 115 4.71 -9.21 -14.16
C GLU A 115 3.38 -9.36 -13.40
N GLU A 116 3.27 -10.37 -12.53
CA GLU A 116 2.09 -10.56 -11.66
C GLU A 116 1.78 -9.31 -10.82
N ALA A 117 2.82 -8.65 -10.31
CA ALA A 117 2.67 -7.45 -9.49
C ALA A 117 2.11 -6.28 -10.30
N LEU A 118 2.64 -6.04 -11.50
CA LEU A 118 2.15 -4.98 -12.39
C LEU A 118 0.75 -5.28 -12.90
N GLU A 119 0.45 -6.52 -13.27
CA GLU A 119 -0.89 -6.94 -13.68
C GLU A 119 -1.91 -6.69 -12.58
N SER A 120 -1.61 -7.14 -11.36
CA SER A 120 -2.47 -6.95 -10.19
C SER A 120 -2.69 -5.47 -9.88
N LEU A 121 -1.61 -4.68 -9.89
CA LEU A 121 -1.68 -3.26 -9.58
C LEU A 121 -2.45 -2.46 -10.64
N ILE A 122 -2.19 -2.70 -11.93
CA ILE A 122 -2.88 -2.03 -13.04
C ILE A 122 -4.36 -2.43 -13.13
N ALA A 123 -4.71 -3.63 -12.66
CA ALA A 123 -6.10 -4.06 -12.58
C ALA A 123 -6.91 -3.27 -11.52
N THR A 124 -6.24 -2.59 -10.58
CA THR A 124 -6.95 -1.80 -9.55
C THR A 124 -7.57 -0.53 -10.13
N PRO A 125 -8.84 -0.20 -9.81
CA PRO A 125 -9.49 1.01 -10.31
C PRO A 125 -8.77 2.32 -9.91
N SER A 126 -8.19 2.38 -8.72
CA SER A 126 -7.44 3.55 -8.24
C SER A 126 -6.18 3.80 -9.07
N MET A 127 -5.45 2.74 -9.45
CA MET A 127 -4.30 2.85 -10.34
C MET A 127 -4.72 3.33 -11.74
N GLN A 128 -5.76 2.73 -12.32
CA GLN A 128 -6.28 3.13 -13.63
C GLN A 128 -6.69 4.61 -13.66
N PHE A 129 -7.43 5.05 -12.63
CA PHE A 129 -7.81 6.46 -12.49
C PHE A 129 -6.57 7.35 -12.41
N THR A 130 -5.58 7.01 -11.58
CA THR A 130 -4.35 7.80 -11.41
C THR A 130 -3.57 7.92 -12.71
N LEU A 131 -3.45 6.83 -13.48
CA LEU A 131 -2.78 6.84 -14.79
C LEU A 131 -3.49 7.74 -15.80
N VAL A 132 -4.83 7.68 -15.86
CA VAL A 132 -5.62 8.55 -16.74
C VAL A 132 -5.51 10.01 -16.31
N ALA A 133 -5.64 10.28 -15.01
CA ALA A 133 -5.53 11.63 -14.45
C ALA A 133 -4.16 12.25 -14.75
N LEU A 134 -3.08 11.47 -14.58
CA LEU A 134 -1.72 11.89 -14.93
C LEU A 134 -1.59 12.16 -16.43
N ALA A 135 -2.07 11.25 -17.28
CA ALA A 135 -1.99 11.41 -18.73
C ALA A 135 -2.73 12.67 -19.22
N VAL A 136 -3.93 12.93 -18.69
CA VAL A 136 -4.70 14.15 -18.99
C VAL A 136 -3.95 15.39 -18.52
N THR A 137 -3.44 15.38 -17.28
CA THR A 137 -2.72 16.51 -16.69
C THR A 137 -1.46 16.87 -17.49
N LEU A 138 -0.65 15.86 -17.84
CA LEU A 138 0.54 16.04 -18.68
C LEU A 138 0.17 16.51 -20.08
N GLY A 139 -0.89 15.96 -20.68
CA GLY A 139 -1.39 16.39 -21.99
C GLY A 139 -1.77 17.87 -22.00
N VAL A 140 -2.53 18.33 -21.00
CA VAL A 140 -2.87 19.74 -20.83
C VAL A 140 -1.61 20.58 -20.60
N ARG A 141 -0.68 20.14 -19.75
CA ARG A 141 0.56 20.88 -19.49
C ARG A 141 1.37 21.08 -20.77
N LEU A 142 1.47 20.08 -21.64
CA LEU A 142 2.23 20.19 -22.89
C LEU A 142 1.63 21.21 -23.88
N VAL A 143 0.31 21.44 -23.83
CA VAL A 143 -0.36 22.46 -24.66
C VAL A 143 -0.06 23.88 -24.17
N LEU A 144 0.22 24.07 -22.88
CA LEU A 144 0.48 25.38 -22.28
C LEU A 144 1.87 25.97 -22.61
N GLY A 145 2.73 25.22 -23.30
CA GLY A 145 4.04 25.68 -23.76
C GLY A 145 5.21 24.83 -23.25
N PRO A 146 6.46 25.22 -23.57
CA PRO A 146 7.64 24.46 -23.17
C PRO A 146 7.84 24.42 -21.65
N LEU A 147 8.59 23.41 -21.18
CA LEU A 147 9.07 23.36 -19.79
C LEU A 147 10.27 24.31 -19.63
N GLY A 148 10.29 25.04 -18.52
CA GLY A 148 11.38 25.94 -18.14
C GLY A 148 11.92 25.65 -16.73
N VAL A 149 12.79 26.55 -16.25
CA VAL A 149 13.38 26.45 -14.90
C VAL A 149 12.32 26.55 -13.81
N ALA A 150 11.28 27.37 -14.02
CA ALA A 150 10.18 27.50 -13.08
C ALA A 150 9.40 26.19 -12.89
N ASP A 151 9.28 25.36 -13.94
CA ASP A 151 8.67 24.04 -13.83
C ASP A 151 9.50 23.11 -12.95
N LEU A 152 10.83 23.12 -13.10
CA LEU A 152 11.71 22.33 -12.24
C LEU A 152 11.57 22.74 -10.77
N ILE A 153 11.50 24.05 -10.49
CA ILE A 153 11.26 24.56 -9.13
C ILE A 153 9.91 24.07 -8.61
N ALA A 154 8.85 24.15 -9.42
CA ALA A 154 7.51 23.67 -9.06
C ALA A 154 7.49 22.15 -8.78
N MET A 155 8.18 21.35 -9.60
CA MET A 155 8.35 19.90 -9.39
C MET A 155 9.03 19.59 -8.06
N VAL A 156 10.15 20.25 -7.76
CA VAL A 156 10.90 20.06 -6.51
C VAL A 156 10.07 20.51 -5.30
N ALA A 157 9.45 21.68 -5.36
CA ALA A 157 8.59 22.18 -4.29
C ALA A 157 7.41 21.22 -4.03
N THR A 158 6.79 20.71 -5.09
CA THR A 158 5.71 19.72 -5.00
C THR A 158 6.19 18.43 -4.36
N LYS A 159 7.39 17.94 -4.71
CA LYS A 159 7.97 16.73 -4.12
C LYS A 159 8.23 16.91 -2.62
N VAL A 160 8.80 18.04 -2.19
CA VAL A 160 9.02 18.34 -0.77
C VAL A 160 7.69 18.44 -0.02
N PHE A 161 6.71 19.14 -0.60
CA PHE A 161 5.37 19.22 -0.05
C PHE A 161 4.71 17.83 0.09
N TRP A 162 4.84 16.97 -0.94
CA TRP A 162 4.33 15.61 -0.89
C TRP A 162 4.91 14.83 0.28
N GLU A 163 6.23 14.84 0.49
CA GLU A 163 6.86 14.10 1.58
C GLU A 163 6.38 14.56 2.96
N LEU A 164 6.23 15.88 3.15
CA LEU A 164 5.66 16.43 4.38
C LEU A 164 4.20 16.02 4.55
N GLN A 165 3.40 16.14 3.48
CA GLN A 165 1.98 15.82 3.51
C GLN A 165 1.75 14.33 3.78
N GLU A 166 2.51 13.45 3.14
CA GLU A 166 2.50 12.01 3.37
C GLU A 166 2.76 11.70 4.85
N TRP A 167 3.80 12.30 5.43
CA TRP A 167 4.11 12.14 6.85
C TRP A 167 2.94 12.62 7.74
N ILE A 168 2.39 13.81 7.48
CA ILE A 168 1.26 14.37 8.26
C ILE A 168 0.05 13.45 8.17
N VAL A 169 -0.34 13.04 6.96
CA VAL A 169 -1.49 12.17 6.72
C VAL A 169 -1.28 10.84 7.42
N HIS A 170 -0.10 10.23 7.29
CA HIS A 170 0.16 8.94 7.90
C HIS A 170 0.21 9.02 9.44
N ALA A 171 0.96 9.98 9.98
CA ALA A 171 1.14 10.15 11.42
C ALA A 171 -0.17 10.52 12.14
N HIS A 172 -0.90 11.50 11.60
CA HIS A 172 -1.98 12.16 12.32
C HIS A 172 -3.37 11.75 11.85
N PHE A 173 -3.51 11.38 10.58
CA PHE A 173 -4.80 10.95 10.05
C PHE A 173 -4.92 9.42 10.16
N PHE A 174 -3.98 8.67 9.59
CA PHE A 174 -4.04 7.21 9.60
C PHE A 174 -3.77 6.60 10.98
N HIS A 175 -2.76 7.07 11.72
CA HIS A 175 -2.43 6.60 13.07
C HIS A 175 -3.00 7.47 14.21
N GLY A 176 -3.81 8.48 13.89
CA GLY A 176 -4.39 9.40 14.86
C GLY A 176 -5.35 8.74 15.85
N LYS A 177 -5.54 9.36 17.03
CA LYS A 177 -6.51 8.89 18.03
C LYS A 177 -7.96 9.00 17.56
N GLU A 178 -8.25 10.01 16.73
CA GLU A 178 -9.59 10.29 16.19
C GLU A 178 -9.94 9.42 14.96
N ARG A 179 -9.12 8.41 14.63
CA ARG A 179 -9.25 7.60 13.41
C ARG A 179 -10.58 6.84 13.27
N LYS A 180 -11.29 6.59 14.37
CA LYS A 180 -12.45 5.67 14.37
C LYS A 180 -13.74 6.24 13.75
N ALA A 181 -13.79 7.53 13.43
CA ALA A 181 -15.04 8.20 13.05
C ALA A 181 -15.13 8.65 11.58
N MET A 182 -14.11 8.40 10.75
CA MET A 182 -14.04 8.97 9.40
C MET A 182 -13.51 7.96 8.38
N TRP A 183 -14.23 7.79 7.27
CA TRP A 183 -13.68 7.19 6.06
C TRP A 183 -12.57 8.12 5.53
N PRO A 184 -11.33 7.66 5.27
CA PRO A 184 -10.91 6.31 4.84
C PRO A 184 -10.10 5.48 5.86
N PHE A 185 -10.19 5.77 7.17
CA PHE A 185 -9.28 5.21 8.18
C PHE A 185 -9.36 3.69 8.40
N GLU A 186 -10.54 3.11 8.20
CA GLU A 186 -10.74 1.66 8.31
C GLU A 186 -9.86 0.89 7.31
N ASN A 187 -9.58 1.45 6.12
CA ASN A 187 -8.76 0.80 5.12
C ASN A 187 -7.28 0.70 5.54
N HIS A 188 -6.80 1.69 6.29
CA HIS A 188 -5.43 1.65 6.82
C HIS A 188 -5.29 0.64 7.96
N ASP A 189 -6.28 0.55 8.86
CA ASP A 189 -6.30 -0.48 9.91
C ASP A 189 -6.37 -1.89 9.28
N LYS A 190 -7.23 -2.10 8.27
CA LYS A 190 -7.28 -3.37 7.50
C LYS A 190 -5.95 -3.70 6.84
N HIS A 191 -5.31 -2.68 6.27
CA HIS A 191 -4.00 -2.83 5.66
C HIS A 191 -2.93 -3.28 6.67
N HIS A 192 -2.93 -2.72 7.88
CA HIS A 192 -2.04 -3.15 8.98
C HIS A 192 -2.32 -4.58 9.46
N ASN A 193 -3.57 -5.00 9.46
CA ASN A 193 -3.94 -6.35 9.86
C ASN A 193 -3.58 -7.40 8.80
N LEU A 194 -3.53 -6.98 7.52
CA LEU A 194 -3.27 -7.84 6.36
C LEU A 194 -2.18 -7.29 5.42
N PRO A 195 -0.94 -7.08 5.90
CA PRO A 195 0.09 -6.40 5.12
C PRO A 195 0.34 -7.11 3.78
N TYR A 196 0.42 -8.43 3.78
CA TYR A 196 0.78 -9.21 2.59
C TYR A 196 -0.36 -9.47 1.60
N TYR A 197 -1.58 -9.02 1.87
CA TYR A 197 -2.75 -9.39 1.05
C TYR A 197 -3.29 -8.26 0.15
N HIS A 198 -2.39 -7.33 -0.23
CA HIS A 198 -2.64 -6.21 -1.16
C HIS A 198 -3.94 -5.45 -0.89
N VAL A 199 -4.29 -5.31 0.38
CA VAL A 199 -5.33 -4.36 0.78
C VAL A 199 -4.77 -2.98 0.46
N SER A 200 -5.15 -2.43 -0.69
CA SER A 200 -4.74 -1.09 -1.09
C SER A 200 -5.32 -0.12 -0.08
N VAL A 201 -4.45 0.68 0.53
CA VAL A 201 -4.87 1.82 1.35
C VAL A 201 -5.58 2.85 0.47
N GLU A 202 -5.23 2.88 -0.82
CA GLU A 202 -5.67 3.84 -1.82
C GLU A 202 -6.93 3.36 -2.56
N THR A 203 -8.06 3.35 -1.85
CA THR A 203 -9.36 3.12 -2.47
C THR A 203 -9.66 4.15 -3.57
N LEU A 204 -10.43 3.75 -4.59
CA LEU A 204 -10.82 4.66 -5.66
C LEU A 204 -11.49 5.96 -5.14
N PRO A 205 -12.46 5.92 -4.20
CA PRO A 205 -13.04 7.15 -3.66
C PRO A 205 -12.01 8.07 -2.99
N MET A 206 -11.03 7.50 -2.28
CA MET A 206 -9.97 8.28 -1.64
C MET A 206 -9.08 8.98 -2.68
N VAL A 207 -8.63 8.23 -3.69
CA VAL A 207 -7.79 8.79 -4.77
C VAL A 207 -8.54 9.85 -5.57
N VAL A 208 -9.80 9.60 -5.93
CA VAL A 208 -10.64 10.57 -6.64
C VAL A 208 -10.87 11.82 -5.81
N GLY A 209 -11.22 11.66 -4.52
CA GLY A 209 -11.44 12.79 -3.62
C GLY A 209 -10.19 13.64 -3.45
N TRP A 210 -9.04 13.00 -3.24
CA TRP A 210 -7.77 13.70 -3.05
C TRP A 210 -7.30 14.40 -4.33
N TYR A 211 -7.35 13.71 -5.47
CA TYR A 211 -7.04 14.32 -6.77
C TYR A 211 -7.96 15.51 -7.06
N SER A 212 -9.26 15.37 -6.80
CA SER A 212 -10.23 16.45 -7.02
C SER A 212 -9.94 17.66 -6.14
N ALA A 213 -9.52 17.45 -4.88
CA ALA A 213 -9.13 18.53 -3.99
C ALA A 213 -7.91 19.29 -4.52
N VAL A 214 -6.85 18.57 -4.91
CA VAL A 214 -5.61 19.19 -5.44
C VAL A 214 -5.85 19.86 -6.80
N ALA A 215 -6.63 19.24 -7.68
CA ALA A 215 -7.01 19.83 -8.96
C ALA A 215 -7.85 21.10 -8.76
N SER A 216 -8.78 21.10 -7.81
CA SER A 216 -9.58 22.29 -7.46
C SER A 216 -8.71 23.40 -6.89
N ALA A 217 -7.73 23.07 -6.05
CA ALA A 217 -6.75 24.03 -5.54
C ALA A 217 -5.90 24.64 -6.67
N ALA A 218 -5.47 23.83 -7.64
CA ALA A 218 -4.77 24.33 -8.82
C ALA A 218 -5.64 25.29 -9.65
N LEU A 219 -6.91 24.93 -9.90
CA LEU A 219 -7.86 25.79 -10.60
C LEU A 219 -8.14 27.10 -9.85
N ALA A 220 -8.30 27.02 -8.53
CA ALA A 220 -8.48 28.20 -7.68
C ALA A 220 -7.24 29.12 -7.74
N ALA A 221 -6.03 28.56 -7.69
CA ALA A 221 -4.79 29.31 -7.82
C ALA A 221 -4.71 30.05 -9.16
N VAL A 222 -5.06 29.38 -10.27
CA VAL A 222 -5.14 30.03 -11.59
C VAL A 222 -6.19 31.14 -11.60
N SER A 223 -7.35 30.92 -10.97
CA SER A 223 -8.43 31.89 -10.91
C SER A 223 -8.07 33.17 -10.17
N ILE A 224 -7.08 33.12 -9.27
CA ILE A 224 -6.54 34.28 -8.54
C ILE A 224 -5.21 34.80 -9.13
N GLY A 225 -4.80 34.32 -10.31
CA GLY A 225 -3.69 34.88 -11.08
C GLY A 225 -2.41 34.05 -11.11
N ALA A 226 -2.39 32.81 -10.59
CA ALA A 226 -1.24 31.93 -10.75
C ALA A 226 -1.06 31.52 -12.22
N PRO A 227 0.18 31.39 -12.73
CA PRO A 227 0.43 30.89 -14.07
C PRO A 227 -0.12 29.46 -14.26
N ALA A 228 -0.95 29.26 -15.27
CA ALA A 228 -1.64 27.98 -15.50
C ALA A 228 -0.67 26.83 -15.82
N ASP A 229 0.42 27.13 -16.53
CA ASP A 229 1.50 26.20 -16.82
C ASP A 229 2.15 25.66 -15.53
N LEU A 230 2.48 26.53 -14.58
CA LEU A 230 3.07 26.14 -13.29
C LEU A 230 2.07 25.40 -12.39
N ALA A 231 0.80 25.79 -12.40
CA ALA A 231 -0.25 25.09 -11.69
C ALA A 231 -0.42 23.65 -12.22
N MET A 232 -0.41 23.46 -13.54
CA MET A 232 -0.50 22.15 -14.17
C MET A 232 0.77 21.32 -14.00
N THR A 233 1.96 21.94 -13.98
CA THR A 233 3.21 21.26 -13.61
C THR A 233 3.15 20.75 -12.19
N SER A 234 2.67 21.57 -11.26
CA SER A 234 2.54 21.18 -9.84
C SER A 234 1.53 20.04 -9.69
N LEU A 235 0.36 20.14 -10.33
CA LEU A 235 -0.64 19.06 -10.33
C LEU A 235 -0.07 17.75 -10.91
N GLY A 236 0.61 17.80 -12.06
CA GLY A 236 1.21 16.63 -12.68
C GLY A 236 2.32 16.00 -11.84
N SER A 237 3.15 16.84 -11.20
CA SER A 237 4.19 16.40 -10.27
C SER A 237 3.58 15.74 -9.03
N TYR A 238 2.50 16.32 -8.52
CA TYR A 238 1.77 15.80 -7.37
C TYR A 238 1.14 14.44 -7.68
N THR A 239 0.45 14.31 -8.83
CA THR A 239 -0.12 13.04 -9.29
C THR A 239 0.98 11.99 -9.54
N THR A 240 2.15 12.41 -10.04
CA THR A 240 3.31 11.51 -10.19
C THR A 240 3.81 11.00 -8.84
N CYS A 241 3.89 11.86 -7.82
CA CYS A 241 4.26 11.44 -6.47
C CYS A 241 3.25 10.43 -5.90
N GLY A 242 1.95 10.68 -6.06
CA GLY A 242 0.90 9.74 -5.65
C GLY A 242 0.98 8.40 -6.38
N LEU A 243 1.22 8.42 -7.69
CA LEU A 243 1.44 7.20 -8.47
C LEU A 243 2.65 6.40 -7.94
N MET A 244 3.77 7.07 -7.69
CA MET A 244 4.97 6.43 -7.15
C MET A 244 4.74 5.87 -5.75
N TYR A 245 4.05 6.62 -4.89
CA TYR A 245 3.64 6.13 -3.57
C TYR A 245 2.83 4.84 -3.69
N MET A 246 1.78 4.81 -4.53
CA MET A 246 0.95 3.62 -4.73
C MET A 246 1.77 2.41 -5.22
N VAL A 247 2.67 2.63 -6.20
CA VAL A 247 3.53 1.57 -6.72
C VAL A 247 4.47 1.05 -5.64
N LEU A 248 5.18 1.93 -4.95
CA LEU A 248 6.15 1.53 -3.93
C LEU A 248 5.46 0.82 -2.78
N HIS A 249 4.37 1.40 -2.29
CA HIS A 249 3.57 0.83 -1.21
C HIS A 249 3.09 -0.57 -1.56
N PHE A 250 2.46 -0.75 -2.73
CA PHE A 250 2.06 -2.07 -3.22
C PHE A 250 3.23 -3.05 -3.31
N LEU A 251 4.34 -2.65 -3.94
CA LEU A 251 5.48 -3.55 -4.14
C LEU A 251 6.10 -3.98 -2.80
N THR A 252 6.13 -3.12 -1.77
CA THR A 252 6.70 -3.49 -0.46
C THR A 252 5.97 -4.67 0.19
N HIS A 253 4.70 -4.88 -0.15
CA HIS A 253 3.86 -5.99 0.35
C HIS A 253 3.84 -7.25 -0.50
N THR A 254 4.54 -7.24 -1.64
CA THR A 254 4.68 -8.42 -2.50
C THR A 254 5.80 -9.36 -2.04
N LYS A 255 5.84 -10.58 -2.60
CA LYS A 255 6.95 -11.54 -2.40
C LYS A 255 8.14 -11.30 -3.34
N LEU A 256 8.10 -10.26 -4.17
CA LEU A 256 9.15 -9.96 -5.14
C LEU A 256 10.53 -9.87 -4.47
N PRO A 257 11.59 -10.44 -5.05
CA PRO A 257 12.94 -10.19 -4.57
C PRO A 257 13.34 -8.74 -4.89
N MET A 258 13.38 -7.89 -3.87
CA MET A 258 13.84 -6.50 -3.99
C MET A 258 15.34 -6.38 -3.71
N LYS A 259 15.98 -5.36 -4.28
CA LYS A 259 17.39 -5.05 -4.09
C LYS A 259 17.60 -3.55 -3.90
N GLY A 260 18.69 -3.18 -3.24
CA GLY A 260 19.08 -1.78 -3.03
C GLY A 260 18.03 -1.00 -2.27
N TRP A 261 17.78 0.24 -2.70
CA TRP A 261 16.86 1.16 -2.04
C TRP A 261 15.42 0.63 -1.90
N LEU A 262 14.94 -0.20 -2.83
CA LEU A 262 13.61 -0.82 -2.72
C LEU A 262 13.53 -1.83 -1.57
N GLN A 263 14.63 -2.56 -1.32
CA GLN A 263 14.70 -3.48 -0.19
C GLN A 263 14.71 -2.72 1.13
N GLU A 264 15.36 -1.56 1.18
CA GLU A 264 15.35 -0.67 2.34
C GLU A 264 13.96 -0.09 2.58
N ALA A 265 13.30 0.43 1.53
CA ALA A 265 11.93 0.92 1.61
C ALA A 265 10.97 -0.18 2.13
N ARG A 266 11.11 -1.41 1.63
CA ARG A 266 10.38 -2.56 2.17
C ARG A 266 10.71 -2.80 3.64
N ALA A 267 11.99 -2.86 4.01
CA ALA A 267 12.36 -3.14 5.39
C ALA A 267 11.81 -2.08 6.35
N ASN A 268 11.88 -0.81 5.97
CA ASN A 268 11.33 0.32 6.74
C ASN A 268 9.82 0.22 6.87
N HIS A 269 9.12 -0.05 5.77
CA HIS A 269 7.67 -0.15 5.78
C HIS A 269 7.17 -1.39 6.54
N ILE A 270 7.82 -2.54 6.39
CA ILE A 270 7.49 -3.72 7.20
C ILE A 270 7.77 -3.47 8.68
N LYS A 271 8.83 -2.74 9.03
CA LYS A 271 9.05 -2.30 10.41
C LYS A 271 7.90 -1.42 10.91
N HIS A 272 7.43 -0.47 10.09
CA HIS A 272 6.26 0.35 10.41
C HIS A 272 5.01 -0.50 10.74
N HIS A 273 4.78 -1.57 9.98
CA HIS A 273 3.69 -2.53 10.25
C HIS A 273 3.83 -3.22 11.62
N LEU A 274 5.06 -3.51 12.05
CA LEU A 274 5.34 -4.15 13.34
C LEU A 274 5.37 -3.16 14.52
N GLU A 275 5.76 -1.93 14.26
CA GLU A 275 5.92 -0.85 15.25
C GLU A 275 5.18 0.41 14.76
N PRO A 276 3.83 0.44 14.88
CA PRO A 276 3.04 1.59 14.46
C PRO A 276 3.50 2.89 15.12
N GLY A 277 3.69 3.92 14.31
CA GLY A 277 4.23 5.22 14.74
C GLY A 277 5.69 5.48 14.36
N THR A 278 6.36 4.52 13.71
CA THR A 278 7.72 4.71 13.16
C THR A 278 7.76 4.58 11.64
N ASN A 279 8.76 5.16 10.95
CA ASN A 279 8.96 5.02 9.49
C ASN A 279 7.68 5.29 8.67
N LEU A 280 7.11 6.48 8.88
CA LEU A 280 5.82 6.88 8.35
C LEU A 280 5.89 7.30 6.87
N ASN A 281 7.08 7.61 6.35
CA ASN A 281 7.26 7.84 4.92
C ASN A 281 7.61 6.55 4.18
N MET A 282 6.95 6.30 3.04
CA MET A 282 7.29 5.25 2.07
C MET A 282 8.54 5.58 1.27
N GLY A 283 8.77 6.87 1.02
CA GLY A 283 9.95 7.36 0.31
C GLY A 283 11.21 7.35 1.17
N PRO A 284 12.17 8.24 0.89
CA PRO A 284 13.28 8.49 1.82
C PRO A 284 12.72 8.89 3.19
N ASN A 285 13.27 8.33 4.26
CA ASN A 285 12.90 8.64 5.66
C ASN A 285 13.31 10.07 6.10
N THR A 286 13.24 11.07 5.20
CA THR A 286 13.68 12.44 5.45
C THR A 286 12.88 13.04 6.60
N PHE A 287 11.55 13.01 6.53
CA PHE A 287 10.70 13.58 7.57
C PHE A 287 10.66 12.73 8.83
N ASP A 288 10.72 11.40 8.72
CA ASP A 288 10.93 10.52 9.87
C ASP A 288 12.19 10.88 10.66
N ARG A 289 13.32 11.16 9.98
CA ARG A 289 14.56 11.61 10.64
C ARG A 289 14.44 12.99 11.26
N ILE A 290 13.75 13.92 10.59
CA ILE A 290 13.53 15.30 11.09
C ILE A 290 12.63 15.27 12.33
N MET A 291 11.56 14.48 12.29
CA MET A 291 10.52 14.43 13.32
C MET A 291 10.78 13.36 14.38
N GLN A 292 11.83 12.55 14.21
CA GLN A 292 12.25 11.47 15.11
C GLN A 292 11.15 10.39 15.28
N THR A 293 10.52 10.01 14.18
CA THR A 293 9.51 8.93 14.09
C THR A 293 10.09 7.67 13.46
#